data_AF-A0A931Q6T0-F1
#
_entry.id   AF-A0A931Q6T0-F1
#
_cell.length_a   1.000
_cell.length_b   1.000
_cell.length_c   1.000
_cell.angle_alpha   90.00
_cell.angle_beta   90.00
_cell.angle_gamma   90.00
#
_symmetry.space_group_name_H-M   'P 1'
#
loop_
_entity.id
_entity.type
_entity.pdbx_description
1 polymer ?
#
loop_
_entity_poly.entity_id
_entity_poly.type
_entity_poly.pdbx_seq_one_letter_code
_entity_poly.pdbx_strand_id
1 'polypeptide(L)' 'MKRNITITLEEELAKEAKVLAAQKDTSVSQLLADYLESILKSEKKNEEAKEDFFKLTRKKYFLNYSKRQFQRDALHER' A
#
# COMPACT_ATOMS: atom_id res chain seq x y z
N MET A 1 -14.44 -14.33 -8.04
CA MET A 1 -15.38 -15.15 -7.22
C MET A 1 -15.38 -14.59 -5.81
N LYS A 2 -16.54 -14.57 -5.13
CA LYS A 2 -16.63 -14.23 -3.70
C LYS A 2 -16.67 -15.53 -2.88
N ARG A 3 -16.05 -15.54 -1.70
CA ARG A 3 -16.03 -16.69 -0.79
C ARG A 3 -16.42 -16.22 0.61
N ASN A 4 -17.37 -16.91 1.24
CA ASN A 4 -17.81 -16.58 2.59
C ASN A 4 -16.80 -17.12 3.61
N ILE A 5 -16.52 -16.34 4.64
CA ILE A 5 -15.63 -16.69 5.74
C ILE A 5 -16.40 -16.39 7.04
N THR A 6 -16.44 -17.37 7.94
CA THR A 6 -16.99 -17.19 9.29
C THR A 6 -15.85 -16.79 10.22
N ILE A 7 -16.04 -15.70 10.96
CA ILE A 7 -15.04 -15.17 11.89
C ILE A 7 -15.70 -15.02 13.25
N THR A 8 -15.03 -15.48 14.30
CA THR A 8 -15.46 -15.25 15.68
C THR A 8 -14.85 -13.93 16.16
N LEU A 9 -15.69 -13.06 16.69
CA LEU A 9 -15.29 -11.78 17.29
C LEU A 9 -15.74 -11.76 18.74
N GLU A 10 -15.05 -10.98 19.55
CA GLU A 10 -15.53 -10.64 20.89
C GLU A 10 -16.91 -9.96 20.79
N GLU A 11 -17.77 -10.20 21.77
CA GLU A 11 -19.15 -9.70 21.76
C GLU A 11 -19.21 -8.17 21.72
N GLU A 12 -18.37 -7.49 22.50
CA GLU A 12 -18.30 -6.03 22.54
C GLU A 12 -17.87 -5.45 21.19
N LEU A 13 -16.78 -5.99 20.63
CA LEU A 13 -16.30 -5.62 19.30
C LEU A 13 -17.36 -5.85 18.21
N ALA A 14 -18.11 -6.95 18.28
CA ALA A 14 -19.18 -7.23 17.33
C ALA A 14 -20.34 -6.23 17.43
N LYS A 15 -20.65 -5.73 18.63
CA LYS A 15 -21.67 -4.68 18.84
C LYS A 15 -21.20 -3.35 18.25
N GLU A 16 -19.98 -2.93 18.56
CA GLU A 16 -19.41 -1.68 18.04
C GLU A 16 -19.29 -1.69 16.52
N ALA A 17 -18.83 -2.81 15.94
CA ALA A 17 -18.73 -2.96 14.50
C ALA A 17 -20.09 -2.83 13.80
N LYS A 18 -21.17 -3.35 14.40
CA LYS A 18 -22.54 -3.20 13.86
C LYS A 18 -23.00 -1.74 13.91
N VAL A 19 -22.73 -1.03 15.00
CA VAL A 19 -23.06 0.40 15.12
C VAL A 19 -22.32 1.20 14.06
N LEU A 20 -21.01 0.96 13.90
CA LEU A 20 -20.20 1.62 12.89
C LEU A 20 -20.68 1.32 11.45
N ALA A 21 -21.04 0.07 11.18
CA ALA A 21 -21.58 -0.34 9.88
C ALA A 21 -22.88 0.40 9.56
N ALA A 22 -23.80 0.48 10.53
CA ALA A 22 -25.05 1.21 10.39
C ALA A 22 -24.83 2.72 10.16
N GLN A 23 -23.90 3.34 10.91
CA GLN A 23 -23.55 4.76 10.73
C GLN A 23 -22.97 5.07 9.34
N LYS A 24 -22.36 4.08 8.68
CA LYS A 24 -21.72 4.21 7.37
C LYS A 24 -22.55 3.63 6.22
N ASP A 25 -23.83 3.31 6.46
CA ASP A 25 -24.73 2.68 5.49
C ASP A 25 -24.11 1.45 4.80
N THR A 26 -23.40 0.63 5.58
CA THR A 26 -22.67 -0.55 5.08
C THR A 26 -22.87 -1.76 5.99
N SER A 27 -22.25 -2.89 5.65
CA SER A 27 -22.27 -4.10 6.46
C SER A 27 -20.93 -4.34 7.16
N VAL A 28 -20.95 -5.08 8.28
CA VAL A 28 -19.73 -5.50 8.98
C VAL A 28 -18.81 -6.32 8.05
N SER A 29 -19.39 -7.18 7.20
CA SER A 29 -18.61 -7.95 6.22
C SER A 29 -17.93 -7.06 5.18
N GLN A 30 -18.58 -5.97 4.77
CA GLN A 30 -17.99 -5.02 3.83
C GLN A 30 -16.86 -4.23 4.51
N LEU A 31 -17.06 -3.75 5.74
CA LEU A 31 -16.01 -3.09 6.51
C LEU A 31 -14.75 -3.96 6.66
N LEU A 32 -14.94 -5.24 7.00
CA LEU A 32 -13.83 -6.19 7.12
C LEU A 32 -13.15 -6.43 5.78
N ALA A 33 -13.92 -6.56 4.69
CA ALA A 33 -13.37 -6.73 3.35
C ALA A 33 -12.53 -5.52 2.92
N ASP A 34 -13.04 -4.30 3.14
CA ASP A 34 -12.35 -3.06 2.80
C ASP A 34 -11.06 -2.89 3.63
N TYR A 35 -11.12 -3.22 4.93
CA TYR A 35 -9.95 -3.20 5.80
C TYR A 35 -8.88 -4.21 5.36
N LEU A 36 -9.27 -5.45 5.05
CA LEU A 36 -8.35 -6.47 4.52
C LEU A 36 -7.74 -6.03 3.19
N GLU A 37 -8.53 -5.44 2.29
CA GLU A 37 -8.02 -4.90 1.04
C GLU A 37 -7.01 -3.77 1.28
N SER A 38 -7.26 -2.91 2.27
CA SER A 38 -6.35 -1.82 2.64
C SER A 38 -5.00 -2.34 3.15
N ILE A 39 -5.02 -3.39 4.00
CA ILE A 39 -3.80 -4.04 4.50
C ILE A 39 -3.02 -4.64 3.34
N LEU A 40 -3.68 -5.45 2.51
CA LEU A 40 -3.04 -6.13 1.39
C LEU A 40 -2.52 -5.15 0.33
N LYS A 41 -3.24 -4.05 0.07
CA LYS A 41 -2.75 -2.98 -0.81
C LYS A 41 -1.51 -2.32 -0.23
N SER A 42 -1.47 -2.10 1.08
CA SER A 42 -0.30 -1.49 1.72
C SER A 42 0.93 -2.41 1.65
N GLU A 43 0.76 -3.71 1.87
CA GLU A 43 1.84 -4.70 1.74
C GLU A 43 2.32 -4.82 0.29
N LYS A 44 1.40 -4.94 -0.68
CA LYS A 44 1.76 -4.99 -2.11
C LYS A 44 2.49 -3.76 -2.58
N LYS A 45 2.02 -2.55 -2.23
CA LYS A 45 2.74 -1.32 -2.56
C LYS A 45 4.16 -1.31 -2.00
N ASN A 46 4.35 -1.87 -0.80
CA ASN A 46 5.66 -1.95 -0.17
C ASN A 46 6.57 -2.96 -0.89
N GLU A 47 6.02 -4.09 -1.31
CA GLU A 47 6.74 -5.10 -2.09
C GLU A 47 7.07 -4.62 -3.51
N GLU A 48 6.12 -4.00 -4.21
CA GLU A 48 6.31 -3.37 -5.52
C GLU A 48 7.38 -2.26 -5.47
N ALA A 49 7.32 -1.37 -4.46
CA ALA A 49 8.32 -0.33 -4.28
C ALA A 49 9.72 -0.89 -4.00
N LYS A 50 9.82 -1.99 -3.23
CA LYS A 50 11.08 -2.70 -3.01
C LYS A 50 11.59 -3.33 -4.30
N GLU A 51 10.73 -4.00 -5.06
CA GLU A 51 11.10 -4.58 -6.35
C GLU A 51 11.58 -3.50 -7.32
N ASP A 52 10.89 -2.38 -7.41
CA ASP A 52 11.26 -1.28 -8.30
C ASP A 52 12.59 -0.64 -7.88
N PHE A 53 12.82 -0.46 -6.58
CA PHE A 53 14.12 -0.05 -6.06
C PHE A 53 15.23 -1.05 -6.43
N PHE A 54 14.98 -2.35 -6.29
CA PHE A 54 15.94 -3.38 -6.69
C PHE A 54 16.14 -3.45 -8.21
N LYS A 55 15.11 -3.19 -9.03
CA LYS A 55 15.23 -3.10 -10.48
C LYS A 55 16.06 -1.88 -10.88
N LEU A 56 15.86 -0.73 -10.23
CA LEU A 56 16.62 0.49 -10.46
C LEU A 56 18.10 0.35 -10.07
N THR A 57 18.38 -0.33 -8.96
CA THR A 57 19.77 -0.59 -8.50
C THR A 57 20.46 -1.69 -9.30
N ARG A 58 19.74 -2.73 -9.76
CA ARG A 58 20.28 -3.78 -10.64
C ARG A 58 20.46 -3.32 -12.08
N LYS A 59 19.65 -2.36 -12.56
CA LYS A 59 20.00 -1.60 -13.76
C LYS A 59 21.31 -0.88 -13.45
N LYS A 60 22.44 -1.47 -13.88
CA LYS A 60 23.69 -0.74 -14.05
C LYS A 60 23.43 0.36 -15.06
N TYR A 61 22.92 1.49 -14.60
CA TYR A 61 23.13 2.72 -15.32
C TYR A 61 24.64 2.87 -15.35
N PHE A 62 25.23 2.78 -16.55
CA PHE A 62 26.56 3.29 -16.82
C PHE A 62 26.47 4.81 -16.67
N LEU A 63 26.38 5.24 -15.42
CA LEU A 63 26.45 6.63 -15.04
C LEU A 63 27.91 6.97 -15.30
N ASN A 64 28.17 7.55 -16.47
CA ASN A 64 29.46 8.07 -16.88
C ASN A 64 29.78 9.31 -16.03
N TYR A 65 29.90 9.10 -14.71
CA TYR A 65 30.20 10.09 -13.68
C TYR A 65 31.56 10.75 -13.92
N SER A 66 32.47 10.05 -14.61
CA SER A 66 33.81 10.55 -14.93
C SER A 66 33.84 11.76 -15.87
N LYS A 67 32.73 12.14 -16.51
CA LYS A 67 32.66 13.27 -17.46
C LYS A 67 31.72 14.41 -17.06
N ARG A 68 30.98 14.31 -15.95
CA ARG A 68 30.03 15.35 -15.53
C ARG A 68 30.33 15.82 -14.10
N GLN A 69 30.80 17.05 -13.97
CA GLN A 69 30.86 17.74 -12.69
C GLN A 69 29.43 18.20 -12.35
N PHE A 70 28.77 17.50 -11.44
CA PHE A 70 27.43 17.87 -10.97
C PHE A 70 27.55 19.05 -10.00
N GLN A 71 27.66 20.27 -10.51
CA GLN A 71 27.45 21.47 -9.69
C GLN A 71 25.94 21.73 -9.59
N ARG A 72 25.47 22.02 -8.37
CA ARG A 72 24.05 22.19 -8.03
C ARG A 72 23.34 23.18 -8.96
N ASP A 73 24.03 24.26 -9.32
CA ASP A 73 23.48 25.35 -10.14
C ASP A 73 23.21 24.91 -11.60
N ALA A 74 24.01 23.98 -12.14
CA ALA A 74 23.85 23.45 -13.50
C ALA A 74 22.65 22.49 -13.67
N LEU A 75 22.00 22.07 -12.58
CA LEU A 75 20.83 21.19 -12.60
C LEU A 75 19.49 21.94 -12.54
N HIS A 76 19.52 23.23 -12.19
CA HIS A 76 18.32 24.02 -11.93
C HIS A 76 17.83 24.82 -13.15
N GLU A 77 18.60 24.88 -14.24
CA GLU A 77 18.16 25.46 -15.51
C GLU A 77 17.39 24.41 -16.32
N ARG A 78 16.10 24.22 -15.99
CA ARG A 78 15.17 23.50 -16.86
C ARG A 78 13.81 24.15 -16.89
#